data_AF-A0A9R1INU4-F1
#
_entry.id   AF-A0A9R1INU4-F1
#
_cell.length_a   1.000
_cell.length_b   1.000
_cell.length_c   1.000
_cell.angle_alpha   90.00
_cell.angle_beta   90.00
_cell.angle_gamma   90.00
#
_symmetry.space_group_name_H-M   'P 1'
#
loop_
_entity.id
_entity.type
_entity.pdbx_description
1 polymer ?
#
loop_
_entity_poly.entity_id
_entity_poly.type
_entity_poly.pdbx_seq_one_letter_code
_entity_poly.pdbx_strand_id
1 'polypeptide(L)'
;MTEIETYTELDQEETNKFHLKYALYRIKACLLLKGMPADEIDDAALERKYPPELIVKNDYFFHYVQDGFFGWYFDSELCYKKSLSDYQRLVIFNDGGYEYTSWSRYRAFYSTPDADRDYLQFWETIVKEIKWLEQYMLTNESSIEWARVHSKATFQACRIASGFQNMTLELAAVGLHEYIWDARINLMFMKDRDGIFYEIWRRVNDNHLLSFRDALEQVYGENLYSAHDRSMKYELNYGDSNMERVFARCTKGISDSVPEYKARELIAQEIHWTSLSSGTYARYARKKLKVAELIGLIPKDKIGAV
;
A
#
# COMPACT_ATOMS: atom_id res chain seq x y z
N MET A 1 -27.83 -0.90 0.43
CA MET A 1 -26.82 0.16 0.54
C MET A 1 -27.55 1.47 0.41
N THR A 2 -27.61 2.28 1.46
CA THR A 2 -28.03 3.67 1.35
C THR A 2 -26.90 4.40 0.63
N GLU A 3 -27.19 5.02 -0.52
CA GLU A 3 -26.26 5.95 -1.14
C GLU A 3 -25.85 6.99 -0.09
N ILE A 4 -24.56 7.13 0.16
CA ILE A 4 -24.08 8.20 1.04
C ILE A 4 -24.37 9.51 0.32
N GLU A 5 -25.29 10.30 0.85
CA GLU A 5 -25.63 11.59 0.28
C GLU A 5 -24.42 12.53 0.40
N THR A 6 -23.74 12.81 -0.71
CA THR A 6 -22.54 13.65 -0.73
C THR A 6 -22.81 15.10 -1.14
N TYR A 7 -24.08 15.48 -1.29
CA TYR A 7 -24.48 16.79 -1.85
C TYR A 7 -24.72 17.87 -0.81
N THR A 8 -24.88 17.50 0.47
CA THR A 8 -25.05 18.48 1.55
C THR A 8 -23.69 18.97 2.03
N GLU A 9 -23.40 20.23 1.72
CA GLU A 9 -22.20 20.92 2.17
C GLU A 9 -22.38 21.50 3.58
N LEU A 10 -21.29 21.55 4.33
CA LEU A 10 -21.22 22.27 5.61
C LEU A 10 -21.21 23.78 5.38
N ASP A 11 -21.80 24.52 6.32
CA ASP A 11 -21.58 25.97 6.36
C ASP A 11 -20.18 26.34 6.88
N GLN A 12 -19.84 27.63 6.83
CA GLN A 12 -18.52 28.11 7.24
C GLN A 12 -18.26 27.92 8.75
N GLU A 13 -19.30 28.00 9.59
CA GLU A 13 -19.16 27.85 11.04
C GLU A 13 -18.92 26.38 11.41
N GLU A 14 -19.66 25.46 10.79
CA GLU A 14 -19.45 24.02 10.88
C GLU A 14 -18.04 23.64 10.40
N THR A 15 -17.61 24.19 9.27
CA THR A 15 -16.27 23.96 8.72
C THR A 15 -15.17 24.43 9.68
N ASN A 16 -15.32 25.60 10.28
CA ASN A 16 -14.35 26.11 11.27
C ASN A 16 -14.25 25.21 12.51
N LYS A 17 -15.38 24.65 12.98
CA LYS A 17 -15.39 23.69 14.10
C LYS A 17 -14.59 22.43 13.77
N PHE A 18 -14.70 21.91 12.54
CA PHE A 18 -13.88 20.78 12.09
C PHE A 18 -12.40 21.13 12.03
N HIS A 19 -12.03 22.30 11.51
CA HIS A 19 -10.62 22.70 11.46
C HIS A 19 -10.00 22.84 12.86
N LEU A 20 -10.74 23.36 13.84
CA LEU A 20 -10.32 23.38 15.25
C LEU A 20 -10.09 21.95 15.78
N LYS A 21 -11.06 21.06 15.58
CA LYS A 21 -10.95 19.66 16.01
C LYS A 21 -9.73 18.96 15.38
N TYR A 22 -9.53 19.12 14.08
CA TYR A 22 -8.44 18.45 13.36
C TYR A 22 -7.07 19.03 13.69
N ALA A 23 -6.98 20.29 14.10
CA ALA A 23 -5.76 20.87 14.63
C ALA A 23 -5.29 20.14 15.90
N LEU A 24 -6.22 19.72 16.77
CA LEU A 24 -5.88 18.96 17.97
C LEU A 24 -5.28 17.58 17.61
N TYR A 25 -5.82 16.89 16.60
CA TYR A 25 -5.20 15.64 16.12
C TYR A 25 -3.79 15.86 15.55
N ARG A 26 -3.55 16.97 14.83
CA ARG A 26 -2.21 17.33 14.33
C ARG A 26 -1.24 17.59 15.50
N ILE A 27 -1.66 18.33 16.52
CA ILE A 27 -0.86 18.59 17.72
C ILE A 27 -0.56 17.28 18.46
N LYS A 28 -1.55 16.41 18.63
CA LYS A 28 -1.39 15.09 19.24
C LYS A 28 -0.36 14.26 18.48
N ALA A 29 -0.43 14.24 17.15
CA ALA A 29 0.57 13.58 16.31
C ALA A 29 1.98 14.16 16.50
N CYS A 30 2.13 15.48 16.64
CA CYS A 30 3.43 16.07 16.99
C CYS A 30 3.97 15.61 18.35
N LEU A 31 3.11 15.47 19.36
CA LEU A 31 3.54 14.98 20.69
C LEU A 31 4.00 13.52 20.62
N LEU A 32 3.27 12.68 19.89
CA LEU A 32 3.64 11.30 19.64
C LEU A 32 4.99 11.19 18.93
N LEU A 33 5.24 12.01 17.90
CA LEU A 33 6.52 12.06 17.20
C LEU A 33 7.69 12.52 18.09
N LYS A 34 7.40 13.30 19.14
CA LYS A 34 8.38 13.69 20.16
C LYS A 34 8.62 12.62 21.22
N GLY A 35 8.03 11.43 21.07
CA GLY A 35 8.21 10.29 21.96
C GLY A 35 7.26 10.26 23.15
N MET A 36 6.24 11.12 23.19
CA MET A 36 5.21 11.04 24.24
C MET A 36 4.33 9.81 24.03
N PRO A 37 4.15 8.93 25.04
CA PRO A 37 3.25 7.80 24.94
C PRO A 37 1.79 8.22 24.71
N ALA A 38 1.07 7.51 23.86
CA ALA A 38 -0.31 7.88 23.49
C ALA A 38 -1.30 7.87 24.66
N ASP A 39 -1.04 7.05 25.68
CA ASP A 39 -1.81 6.92 26.92
C ASP A 39 -1.53 8.04 27.93
N GLU A 40 -0.42 8.76 27.79
CA GLU A 40 -0.09 9.94 28.60
C GLU A 40 -0.67 11.24 28.02
N ILE A 41 -1.23 11.19 26.80
CA ILE A 41 -1.83 12.34 26.15
C ILE A 41 -3.29 12.47 26.60
N ASP A 42 -3.54 13.38 27.54
CA ASP A 42 -4.90 13.78 27.95
C ASP A 42 -5.48 14.81 26.96
N ASP A 43 -6.53 14.39 26.25
CA ASP A 43 -7.24 15.23 25.27
C ASP A 43 -7.85 16.48 25.92
N ALA A 44 -8.35 16.40 27.16
CA ALA A 44 -8.92 17.55 27.85
C ALA A 44 -7.83 18.55 28.28
N ALA A 45 -6.64 18.07 28.65
CA ALA A 45 -5.49 18.94 28.90
C ALA A 45 -4.97 19.59 27.62
N LEU A 46 -4.99 18.86 26.49
CA LEU A 46 -4.65 19.39 25.18
C LEU A 46 -5.59 20.53 24.78
N GLU A 47 -6.91 20.35 24.91
CA GLU A 47 -7.91 21.39 24.62
C GLU A 47 -7.71 22.65 25.47
N ARG A 48 -7.38 22.50 26.76
CA ARG A 48 -7.06 23.64 27.64
C ARG A 48 -5.77 24.34 27.24
N LYS A 49 -4.76 23.60 26.81
CA LYS A 49 -3.44 24.13 26.41
C LYS A 49 -3.50 24.81 25.04
N TYR A 50 -4.38 24.35 24.15
CA TYR A 50 -4.57 24.86 22.81
C TYR A 50 -6.02 25.32 22.61
N PRO A 51 -6.42 26.43 23.25
CA PRO A 51 -7.77 26.96 23.06
C PRO A 51 -7.96 27.47 21.62
N PRO A 52 -9.22 27.61 21.14
CA PRO A 52 -9.51 27.96 19.76
C PRO A 52 -8.77 29.18 19.23
N GLU A 53 -8.61 30.23 20.05
CA GLU A 53 -7.94 31.47 19.66
C GLU A 53 -6.46 31.23 19.32
N LEU A 54 -5.80 30.33 20.06
CA LEU A 54 -4.41 29.95 19.79
C LEU A 54 -4.32 29.11 18.52
N ILE A 55 -5.26 28.20 18.28
CA ILE A 55 -5.31 27.39 17.06
C ILE A 55 -5.49 28.27 15.83
N VAL A 56 -6.42 29.23 15.88
CA VAL A 56 -6.65 30.19 14.79
C VAL A 56 -5.42 31.05 14.53
N LYS A 57 -4.75 31.54 15.59
CA LYS A 57 -3.50 32.31 15.46
C LYS A 57 -2.37 31.52 14.79
N ASN A 58 -2.37 30.19 14.90
CA ASN A 58 -1.40 29.30 14.26
C ASN A 58 -1.93 28.71 12.94
N ASP A 59 -2.93 29.34 12.33
CA ASP A 59 -3.53 28.92 11.05
C ASP A 59 -3.92 27.43 11.04
N TYR A 60 -4.54 26.99 12.14
CA TYR A 60 -4.98 25.61 12.36
C TYR A 60 -3.88 24.54 12.22
N PHE A 61 -2.61 24.96 12.22
CA PHE A 61 -1.44 24.13 11.95
C PHE A 61 -1.48 23.47 10.55
N PHE A 62 -2.00 24.18 9.54
CA PHE A 62 -2.08 23.67 8.15
C PHE A 62 -0.72 23.43 7.49
N HIS A 63 0.36 24.04 7.97
CA HIS A 63 1.72 23.80 7.46
C HIS A 63 2.11 22.30 7.52
N TYR A 64 1.63 21.53 8.51
CA TYR A 64 1.89 20.09 8.56
C TYR A 64 1.17 19.29 7.46
N VAL A 65 0.09 19.83 6.89
CA VAL A 65 -0.69 19.15 5.84
C VAL A 65 0.00 19.30 4.49
N GLN A 66 0.49 20.50 4.18
CA GLN A 66 1.10 20.81 2.88
C GLN A 66 2.36 19.98 2.60
N ASP A 67 3.14 19.69 3.64
CA ASP A 67 4.40 18.95 3.52
C ASP A 67 4.21 17.43 3.62
N GLY A 68 2.96 16.93 3.73
CA GLY A 68 2.70 15.50 3.95
C GLY A 68 3.34 14.96 5.24
N PHE A 69 3.67 15.84 6.19
CA PHE A 69 4.57 15.59 7.32
C PHE A 69 4.19 14.35 8.16
N PHE A 70 2.89 14.11 8.34
CA PHE A 70 2.39 12.97 9.10
C PHE A 70 2.12 11.72 8.27
N GLY A 71 2.20 11.79 6.94
CA GLY A 71 1.79 10.70 6.04
C GLY A 71 0.26 10.46 6.01
N TRP A 72 -0.54 11.40 6.53
CA TRP A 72 -2.00 11.40 6.49
C TRP A 72 -2.52 12.82 6.69
N TYR A 73 -3.78 13.06 6.30
CA TYR A 73 -4.47 14.32 6.48
C TYR A 73 -5.98 14.13 6.51
N PHE A 74 -6.72 15.12 7.00
CA PHE A 74 -8.17 15.20 6.80
C PHE A 74 -8.44 15.93 5.49
N ASP A 75 -9.07 15.27 4.53
CA ASP A 75 -9.23 15.79 3.18
C ASP A 75 -10.23 16.94 3.13
N SER A 76 -9.81 18.08 2.57
CA SER A 76 -10.61 19.31 2.57
C SER A 76 -11.92 19.15 1.82
N GLU A 77 -11.94 18.43 0.69
CA GLU A 77 -13.16 18.20 -0.07
C GLU A 77 -14.12 17.28 0.70
N LEU A 78 -13.58 16.24 1.34
CA LEU A 78 -14.39 15.34 2.18
C LEU A 78 -14.89 16.02 3.45
N CYS A 79 -14.18 17.02 3.95
CA CYS A 79 -14.62 17.80 5.11
C CYS A 79 -15.92 18.54 4.84
N TYR A 80 -16.17 19.03 3.62
CA TYR A 80 -17.44 19.67 3.27
C TYR A 80 -18.62 18.70 3.27
N LYS A 81 -18.39 17.39 3.13
CA LYS A 81 -19.47 16.40 3.08
C LYS A 81 -19.99 16.09 4.48
N LYS A 82 -21.16 16.62 4.82
CA LYS A 82 -21.76 16.50 6.16
C LYS A 82 -22.03 15.05 6.59
N SER A 83 -22.40 14.20 5.65
CA SER A 83 -22.75 12.79 5.86
C SER A 83 -21.57 11.89 6.23
N LEU A 84 -20.33 12.34 6.01
CA LEU A 84 -19.14 11.56 6.32
C LEU A 84 -18.84 11.63 7.83
N SER A 85 -18.27 10.55 8.36
CA SER A 85 -17.61 10.53 9.66
C SER A 85 -16.19 11.06 9.54
N ASP A 86 -15.59 11.44 10.66
CA ASP A 86 -14.19 11.89 10.68
C ASP A 86 -13.22 10.80 10.21
N TYR A 87 -13.53 9.51 10.45
CA TYR A 87 -12.76 8.40 9.89
C TYR A 87 -12.82 8.37 8.36
N GLN A 88 -13.99 8.62 7.77
CA GLN A 88 -14.14 8.67 6.31
C GLN A 88 -13.40 9.88 5.70
N ARG A 89 -13.31 10.99 6.45
CA ARG A 89 -12.54 12.20 6.07
C ARG A 89 -11.03 12.04 6.22
N LEU A 90 -10.57 11.11 7.08
CA LEU A 90 -9.16 10.78 7.22
C LEU A 90 -8.65 10.05 5.97
N VAL A 91 -7.60 10.58 5.37
CA VAL A 91 -6.95 10.04 4.17
C VAL A 91 -5.48 9.79 4.47
N ILE A 92 -4.99 8.63 4.04
CA ILE A 92 -3.56 8.34 4.08
C ILE A 92 -2.90 9.04 2.90
N PHE A 93 -1.82 9.76 3.17
CA PHE A 93 -1.06 10.48 2.16
C PHE A 93 -0.37 9.48 1.23
N ASN A 94 -0.47 9.72 -0.08
CA ASN A 94 0.19 8.94 -1.11
C ASN A 94 1.51 9.63 -1.48
N ASP A 95 2.55 9.41 -0.67
CA ASP A 95 3.83 10.07 -0.84
C ASP A 95 4.42 9.81 -2.24
N GLY A 96 4.77 10.88 -2.94
CA GLY A 96 5.22 10.84 -4.34
C GLY A 96 4.19 10.33 -5.37
N GLY A 97 2.97 9.97 -4.96
CA GLY A 97 1.93 9.46 -5.86
C GLY A 97 2.00 7.96 -6.18
N TYR A 98 2.99 7.23 -5.66
CA TYR A 98 3.28 5.85 -6.05
C TYR A 98 3.10 4.81 -4.94
N GLU A 99 2.78 5.19 -3.70
CA GLU A 99 2.58 4.25 -2.59
C GLU A 99 1.32 3.39 -2.78
N TYR A 100 0.28 3.91 -3.44
CA TYR A 100 -1.01 3.24 -3.60
C TYR A 100 -1.47 3.17 -5.06
N THR A 101 -1.70 1.95 -5.54
CA THR A 101 -2.02 1.64 -6.95
C THR A 101 -3.32 2.29 -7.42
N SER A 102 -4.30 2.41 -6.53
CA SER A 102 -5.60 3.02 -6.84
C SER A 102 -6.03 3.98 -5.74
N TRP A 103 -5.10 4.85 -5.31
CA TRP A 103 -5.31 5.79 -4.19
C TRP A 103 -6.64 6.56 -4.28
N SER A 104 -6.94 7.16 -5.44
CA SER A 104 -8.18 7.91 -5.66
C SER A 104 -9.43 7.06 -5.41
N ARG A 105 -9.39 5.78 -5.82
CA ARG A 105 -10.48 4.83 -5.61
C ARG A 105 -10.62 4.43 -4.14
N TYR A 106 -9.50 4.23 -3.43
CA TYR A 106 -9.50 3.87 -2.02
C TYR A 106 -10.17 4.92 -1.15
N ARG A 107 -9.97 6.20 -1.48
CA ARG A 107 -10.67 7.32 -0.81
C ARG A 107 -12.17 7.33 -1.10
N ALA A 108 -12.56 6.92 -2.30
CA ALA A 108 -13.95 6.95 -2.76
C ALA A 108 -14.84 5.83 -2.17
N PHE A 109 -14.25 4.80 -1.56
CA PHE A 109 -15.04 3.77 -0.87
C PHE A 109 -15.77 4.30 0.37
N TYR A 110 -15.28 5.41 0.96
CA TYR A 110 -15.78 5.95 2.22
C TYR A 110 -15.98 4.86 3.28
N SER A 111 -15.02 3.93 3.39
CA SER A 111 -15.13 2.81 4.31
C SER A 111 -15.17 3.29 5.76
N THR A 112 -16.01 2.63 6.56
CA THR A 112 -16.05 2.78 8.01
C THR A 112 -14.91 1.98 8.66
N PRO A 113 -14.58 2.23 9.94
CA PRO A 113 -13.61 1.39 10.65
C PRO A 113 -13.97 -0.09 10.60
N ASP A 114 -15.25 -0.42 10.80
CA ASP A 114 -15.73 -1.81 10.80
C ASP A 114 -15.63 -2.44 9.41
N ALA A 115 -15.93 -1.68 8.34
CA ALA A 115 -15.75 -2.15 6.96
C ALA A 115 -14.27 -2.41 6.62
N ASP A 116 -13.36 -1.55 7.08
CA ASP A 116 -11.92 -1.76 6.88
C ASP A 116 -11.40 -2.96 7.68
N ARG A 117 -11.87 -3.17 8.92
CA ARG A 117 -11.53 -4.36 9.72
C ARG A 117 -12.03 -5.64 9.06
N ASP A 118 -13.29 -5.66 8.62
CA ASP A 118 -13.88 -6.78 7.89
C ASP A 118 -13.13 -7.04 6.57
N TYR A 119 -12.75 -5.99 5.84
CA TYR A 119 -11.96 -6.10 4.61
C TYR A 119 -10.59 -6.76 4.86
N LEU A 120 -9.90 -6.40 5.95
CA LEU A 120 -8.61 -7.02 6.27
C LEU A 120 -8.74 -8.52 6.56
N GLN A 121 -9.79 -8.92 7.30
CA GLN A 121 -10.06 -10.34 7.57
C GLN A 121 -10.47 -11.07 6.29
N PHE A 122 -11.28 -10.43 5.44
CA PHE A 122 -11.61 -10.92 4.11
C PHE A 122 -10.35 -11.14 3.28
N TRP A 123 -9.45 -10.16 3.19
CA TRP A 123 -8.20 -10.25 2.44
C TRP A 123 -7.33 -11.41 2.92
N GLU A 124 -7.16 -11.56 4.24
CA GLU A 124 -6.41 -12.68 4.82
C GLU A 124 -7.04 -14.05 4.50
N THR A 125 -8.37 -14.09 4.33
CA THR A 125 -9.11 -15.29 3.93
C THR A 125 -8.94 -15.58 2.44
N ILE A 126 -9.06 -14.59 1.55
CA ILE A 126 -8.94 -14.82 0.10
C ILE A 126 -7.54 -15.30 -0.28
N VAL A 127 -6.50 -14.75 0.33
CA VAL A 127 -5.10 -15.13 0.08
C VAL A 127 -4.87 -16.61 0.38
N LYS A 128 -5.61 -17.17 1.36
CA LYS A 128 -5.52 -18.59 1.73
C LYS A 128 -6.44 -19.45 0.85
N GLU A 129 -7.72 -19.08 0.72
CA GLU A 129 -8.74 -19.92 0.08
C GLU A 129 -8.72 -19.88 -1.45
N ILE A 130 -8.26 -18.77 -2.04
CA ILE A 130 -8.19 -18.57 -3.50
C ILE A 130 -6.77 -18.83 -4.03
N LYS A 131 -5.86 -19.35 -3.19
CA LYS A 131 -4.49 -19.67 -3.59
C LYS A 131 -4.39 -20.59 -4.81
N TRP A 132 -5.35 -21.50 -4.98
CA TRP A 132 -5.44 -22.37 -6.16
C TRP A 132 -5.47 -21.61 -7.49
N LEU A 133 -5.86 -20.33 -7.49
CA LEU A 133 -5.90 -19.49 -8.69
C LEU A 133 -4.49 -19.21 -9.25
N GLU A 134 -3.45 -19.25 -8.41
CA GLU A 134 -2.06 -18.98 -8.80
C GLU A 134 -1.59 -19.87 -9.97
N GLN A 135 -2.08 -21.12 -10.05
CA GLN A 135 -1.72 -22.06 -11.11
C GLN A 135 -2.27 -21.67 -12.50
N TYR A 136 -3.21 -20.73 -12.56
CA TYR A 136 -3.84 -20.25 -13.79
C TYR A 136 -3.44 -18.81 -14.15
N MET A 137 -2.53 -18.19 -13.40
CA MET A 137 -2.22 -16.76 -13.57
C MET A 137 -1.57 -16.43 -14.93
N LEU A 138 -0.85 -17.39 -15.52
CA LEU A 138 -0.24 -17.26 -16.85
C LEU A 138 -1.19 -17.67 -18.00
N THR A 139 -2.41 -18.14 -17.69
CA THR A 139 -3.42 -18.42 -18.70
C THR A 139 -3.84 -17.12 -19.38
N ASN A 140 -3.95 -17.16 -20.72
CA ASN A 140 -4.37 -16.02 -21.53
C ASN A 140 -5.72 -15.45 -21.03
N GLU A 141 -5.75 -14.16 -20.70
CA GLU A 141 -6.93 -13.47 -20.18
C GLU A 141 -8.12 -13.49 -21.13
N SER A 142 -7.88 -13.54 -22.44
CA SER A 142 -8.96 -13.61 -23.44
C SER A 142 -9.48 -15.04 -23.67
N SER A 143 -8.95 -16.04 -22.97
CA SER A 143 -9.37 -17.43 -23.14
C SER A 143 -10.66 -17.76 -22.40
N ILE A 144 -11.42 -18.71 -22.95
CA ILE A 144 -12.61 -19.29 -22.29
C ILE A 144 -12.22 -19.98 -20.97
N GLU A 145 -11.01 -20.55 -20.91
CA GLU A 145 -10.47 -21.16 -19.69
C GLU A 145 -10.31 -20.14 -18.58
N TRP A 146 -9.65 -19.01 -18.86
CA TRP A 146 -9.52 -17.92 -17.89
C TRP A 146 -10.88 -17.39 -17.45
N ALA A 147 -11.82 -17.20 -18.39
CA ALA A 147 -13.17 -16.72 -18.06
C ALA A 147 -13.88 -17.64 -17.05
N ARG A 148 -13.75 -18.97 -17.20
CA ARG A 148 -14.33 -19.95 -16.26
C ARG A 148 -13.64 -19.90 -14.90
N VAL A 149 -12.31 -19.86 -14.89
CA VAL A 149 -11.49 -19.82 -13.68
C VAL A 149 -11.75 -18.53 -12.88
N HIS A 150 -11.73 -17.39 -13.56
CA HIS A 150 -12.04 -16.07 -12.99
C HIS A 150 -13.45 -16.04 -12.41
N SER A 151 -14.45 -16.53 -13.15
CA SER A 151 -15.84 -16.60 -12.65
C SER A 151 -15.95 -17.41 -11.36
N LYS A 152 -15.29 -18.57 -11.29
CA LYS A 152 -15.24 -19.39 -10.06
C LYS A 152 -14.60 -18.63 -8.90
N ALA A 153 -13.49 -17.92 -9.14
CA ALA A 153 -12.84 -17.10 -8.12
C ALA A 153 -13.73 -15.95 -7.65
N THR A 154 -14.44 -15.28 -8.56
CA THR A 154 -15.43 -14.23 -8.23
C THR A 154 -16.55 -14.77 -7.34
N PHE A 155 -17.15 -15.91 -7.67
CA PHE A 155 -18.18 -16.52 -6.81
C PHE A 155 -17.64 -16.89 -5.43
N GLN A 156 -16.41 -17.42 -5.36
CA GLN A 156 -15.77 -17.73 -4.08
C GLN A 156 -15.50 -16.46 -3.26
N ALA A 157 -14.97 -15.40 -3.87
CA ALA A 157 -14.73 -14.12 -3.21
C ALA A 157 -16.05 -13.52 -2.68
N CYS A 158 -17.12 -13.48 -3.49
CA CYS A 158 -18.43 -13.01 -3.04
C CYS A 158 -18.98 -13.86 -1.87
N ARG A 159 -18.80 -15.18 -1.90
CA ARG A 159 -19.23 -16.08 -0.82
C ARG A 159 -18.45 -15.81 0.47
N ILE A 160 -17.13 -15.64 0.39
CA ILE A 160 -16.30 -15.30 1.56
C ILE A 160 -16.73 -13.94 2.11
N ALA A 161 -16.89 -12.93 1.24
CA ALA A 161 -17.33 -11.59 1.63
C ALA A 161 -18.70 -11.60 2.33
N SER A 162 -19.62 -12.49 1.93
CA SER A 162 -20.94 -12.63 2.57
C SER A 162 -20.88 -13.11 4.03
N GLY A 163 -19.74 -13.62 4.48
CA GLY A 163 -19.49 -13.98 5.88
C GLY A 163 -19.18 -12.78 6.78
N PHE A 164 -18.99 -11.58 6.22
CA PHE A 164 -18.64 -10.36 6.95
C PHE A 164 -19.75 -9.33 6.85
N GLN A 165 -20.08 -8.69 7.97
CA GLN A 165 -21.26 -7.84 8.09
C GLN A 165 -21.14 -6.53 7.31
N ASN A 166 -19.95 -5.92 7.29
CA ASN A 166 -19.71 -4.59 6.72
C ASN A 166 -19.04 -4.65 5.34
N MET A 167 -18.83 -5.85 4.80
CA MET A 167 -18.27 -6.04 3.47
C MET A 167 -19.26 -5.63 2.38
N THR A 168 -18.73 -4.97 1.35
CA THR A 168 -19.47 -4.65 0.12
C THR A 168 -18.99 -5.51 -1.04
N LEU A 169 -19.85 -5.66 -2.05
CA LEU A 169 -19.46 -6.32 -3.31
C LEU A 169 -18.31 -5.58 -4.01
N GLU A 170 -18.27 -4.24 -3.88
CA GLU A 170 -17.17 -3.45 -4.44
C GLU A 170 -15.85 -3.77 -3.75
N LEU A 171 -15.81 -3.80 -2.42
CA LEU A 171 -14.61 -4.17 -1.66
C LEU A 171 -14.16 -5.60 -1.99
N ALA A 172 -15.11 -6.54 -2.11
CA ALA A 172 -14.82 -7.92 -2.50
C ALA A 172 -14.21 -8.01 -3.91
N ALA A 173 -14.78 -7.27 -4.87
CA ALA A 173 -14.28 -7.23 -6.25
C ALA A 173 -12.88 -6.60 -6.33
N VAL A 174 -12.64 -5.53 -5.58
CA VAL A 174 -11.32 -4.87 -5.50
C VAL A 174 -10.29 -5.81 -4.88
N GLY A 175 -10.62 -6.49 -3.78
CA GLY A 175 -9.71 -7.45 -3.15
C GLY A 175 -9.35 -8.60 -4.10
N LEU A 176 -10.31 -9.19 -4.82
CA LEU A 176 -10.00 -10.23 -5.80
C LEU A 176 -9.15 -9.69 -6.96
N HIS A 177 -9.49 -8.52 -7.50
CA HIS A 177 -8.74 -7.91 -8.59
C HIS A 177 -7.29 -7.63 -8.19
N GLU A 178 -7.07 -7.03 -7.02
CA GLU A 178 -5.73 -6.74 -6.51
C GLU A 178 -4.95 -8.02 -6.20
N TYR A 179 -5.60 -9.06 -5.68
CA TYR A 179 -4.96 -10.37 -5.49
C TYR A 179 -4.49 -10.98 -6.82
N ILE A 180 -5.34 -11.00 -7.85
CA ILE A 180 -4.99 -11.51 -9.19
C ILE A 180 -3.86 -10.69 -9.80
N TRP A 181 -3.98 -9.36 -9.74
CA TRP A 181 -3.00 -8.45 -10.31
C TRP A 181 -1.65 -8.61 -9.62
N ASP A 182 -1.61 -8.61 -8.29
CA ASP A 182 -0.39 -8.77 -7.51
C ASP A 182 0.26 -10.13 -7.79
N ALA A 183 -0.52 -11.22 -7.79
CA ALA A 183 -0.02 -12.55 -8.13
C ALA A 183 0.56 -12.62 -9.56
N ARG A 184 -0.10 -11.99 -10.54
CA ARG A 184 0.40 -11.92 -11.92
C ARG A 184 1.67 -11.10 -12.03
N ILE A 185 1.70 -9.91 -11.43
CA ILE A 185 2.90 -9.06 -11.43
C ILE A 185 4.06 -9.79 -10.77
N ASN A 186 3.82 -10.46 -9.65
CA ASN A 186 4.82 -11.27 -8.97
C ASN A 186 5.34 -12.38 -9.90
N LEU A 187 4.46 -13.14 -10.56
CA LEU A 187 4.88 -14.20 -11.46
C LEU A 187 5.60 -13.70 -12.73
N MET A 188 5.14 -12.60 -13.32
CA MET A 188 5.68 -12.08 -14.57
C MET A 188 6.97 -11.28 -14.40
N PHE A 189 7.12 -10.58 -13.27
CA PHE A 189 8.19 -9.59 -13.11
C PHE A 189 9.08 -9.82 -11.90
N MET A 190 8.69 -10.64 -10.92
CA MET A 190 9.43 -10.78 -9.65
C MET A 190 9.94 -12.20 -9.39
N LYS A 191 9.16 -13.22 -9.74
CA LYS A 191 9.55 -14.62 -9.61
C LYS A 191 10.83 -14.86 -10.37
N ASP A 192 11.82 -15.52 -9.79
CA ASP A 192 13.13 -15.82 -10.38
C ASP A 192 14.00 -14.56 -10.70
N ARG A 193 13.51 -13.35 -10.43
CA ARG A 193 14.26 -12.10 -10.65
C ARG A 193 15.45 -11.96 -9.70
N ASP A 194 15.31 -12.50 -8.49
CA ASP A 194 16.41 -12.66 -7.53
C ASP A 194 17.52 -13.53 -8.08
N GLY A 195 17.17 -14.63 -8.75
CA GLY A 195 18.10 -15.48 -9.49
C GLY A 195 18.79 -14.72 -10.62
N ILE A 196 18.04 -14.01 -11.47
CA ILE A 196 18.60 -13.20 -12.57
C ILE A 196 19.59 -12.16 -12.03
N PHE A 197 19.20 -11.39 -11.01
CA PHE A 197 20.04 -10.34 -10.44
C PHE A 197 21.24 -10.89 -9.71
N TYR A 198 21.10 -12.02 -9.02
CA TYR A 198 22.23 -12.74 -8.44
C TYR A 198 23.24 -13.17 -9.52
N GLU A 199 22.76 -13.74 -10.62
CA GLU A 199 23.61 -14.20 -11.73
C GLU A 199 24.33 -13.06 -12.45
N ILE A 200 23.66 -11.91 -12.60
CA ILE A 200 24.28 -10.68 -13.12
C ILE A 200 25.31 -10.14 -12.13
N TRP A 201 24.94 -10.02 -10.84
CA TRP A 201 25.83 -9.54 -9.79
C TRP A 201 27.10 -10.39 -9.70
N ARG A 202 26.96 -11.72 -9.69
CA ARG A 202 28.09 -12.66 -9.64
C ARG A 202 29.06 -12.42 -10.79
N ARG A 203 28.58 -12.29 -12.03
CA ARG A 203 29.44 -12.04 -13.21
C ARG A 203 30.15 -10.69 -13.14
N VAL A 204 29.45 -9.64 -12.73
CA VAL A 204 30.03 -8.29 -12.56
C VAL A 204 31.06 -8.28 -11.42
N ASN A 205 30.81 -9.05 -10.36
CA ASN A 205 31.72 -9.18 -9.22
C ASN A 205 32.96 -10.02 -9.56
N ASP A 206 32.81 -11.09 -10.33
CA ASP A 206 33.92 -11.93 -10.80
C ASP A 206 34.77 -11.22 -11.86
N ASN A 207 34.17 -10.32 -12.63
CA ASN A 207 34.84 -9.52 -13.65
C ASN A 207 34.29 -8.09 -13.69
N HIS A 208 34.93 -7.19 -12.95
CA HIS A 208 34.56 -5.78 -12.85
C HIS A 208 34.62 -4.98 -14.17
N LEU A 209 35.12 -5.58 -15.27
CA LEU A 209 35.07 -4.97 -16.60
C LEU A 209 33.72 -5.20 -17.31
N LEU A 210 32.88 -6.10 -16.82
CA LEU A 210 31.55 -6.34 -17.38
C LEU A 210 30.58 -5.25 -16.93
N SER A 211 29.88 -4.65 -17.89
CA SER A 211 28.71 -3.83 -17.58
C SER A 211 27.51 -4.70 -17.20
N PHE A 212 26.49 -4.09 -16.59
CA PHE A 212 25.19 -4.74 -16.36
C PHE A 212 24.65 -5.36 -17.66
N ARG A 213 24.76 -4.64 -18.78
CA ARG A 213 24.29 -5.07 -20.09
C ARG A 213 25.03 -6.30 -20.60
N ASP A 214 26.36 -6.34 -20.45
CA ASP A 214 27.17 -7.49 -20.89
C ASP A 214 26.84 -8.74 -20.06
N ALA A 215 26.70 -8.58 -18.74
CA ALA A 215 26.31 -9.67 -17.85
C ALA A 215 24.87 -10.15 -18.12
N LEU A 216 23.94 -9.24 -18.40
CA LEU A 216 22.56 -9.58 -18.80
C LEU A 216 22.52 -10.35 -20.11
N GLU A 217 23.35 -9.99 -21.10
CA GLU A 217 23.44 -10.70 -22.38
C GLU A 217 23.93 -12.15 -22.19
N GLN A 218 24.92 -12.36 -21.30
CA GLN A 218 25.39 -13.70 -20.94
C GLN A 218 24.30 -14.52 -20.25
N VAL A 219 23.62 -13.95 -19.25
CA VAL A 219 22.52 -14.62 -18.53
C VAL A 219 21.37 -14.97 -19.47
N TYR A 220 21.02 -14.07 -20.39
CA TYR A 220 20.02 -14.31 -21.43
C TYR A 220 20.45 -15.45 -22.38
N GLY A 221 21.71 -15.46 -22.81
CA GLY A 221 22.26 -16.49 -23.70
C GLY A 221 22.27 -17.89 -23.10
N GLU A 222 22.43 -18.00 -21.77
CA GLU A 222 22.39 -19.29 -21.05
C GLU A 222 20.96 -19.86 -20.89
N ASN A 223 19.92 -19.05 -21.14
CA ASN A 223 18.51 -19.45 -21.08
C ASN A 223 18.11 -20.13 -19.74
N LEU A 224 18.72 -19.69 -18.64
CA LEU A 224 18.41 -20.20 -17.30
C LEU A 224 17.03 -19.76 -16.79
N TYR A 225 16.49 -18.66 -17.35
CA TYR A 225 15.29 -17.98 -16.87
C TYR A 225 14.29 -17.71 -18.01
N SER A 226 13.86 -18.76 -18.71
CA SER A 226 13.01 -18.67 -19.91
C SER A 226 11.69 -17.90 -19.71
N ALA A 227 11.16 -17.86 -18.48
CA ALA A 227 9.98 -17.05 -18.13
C ALA A 227 10.22 -15.53 -18.31
N HIS A 228 11.49 -15.09 -18.28
CA HIS A 228 11.90 -13.68 -18.36
C HIS A 228 12.52 -13.29 -19.70
N ASP A 229 12.60 -14.19 -20.68
CA ASP A 229 13.21 -13.93 -21.99
C ASP A 229 12.70 -12.64 -22.64
N ARG A 230 11.38 -12.42 -22.57
CA ARG A 230 10.76 -11.22 -23.12
C ARG A 230 11.25 -9.95 -22.41
N SER A 231 11.40 -9.99 -21.09
CA SER A 231 11.86 -8.86 -20.28
C SER A 231 13.34 -8.58 -20.52
N MET A 232 14.19 -9.62 -20.47
CA MET A 232 15.62 -9.50 -20.69
C MET A 232 15.92 -9.01 -22.12
N LYS A 233 15.24 -9.58 -23.13
CA LYS A 233 15.37 -9.13 -24.52
C LYS A 233 14.91 -7.68 -24.72
N TYR A 234 13.84 -7.27 -24.05
CA TYR A 234 13.38 -5.88 -24.12
C TYR A 234 14.41 -4.92 -23.50
N GLU A 235 14.98 -5.24 -22.35
CA GLU A 235 16.05 -4.44 -21.74
C GLU A 235 17.30 -4.37 -22.62
N LEU A 236 17.74 -5.49 -23.19
CA LEU A 236 18.87 -5.52 -24.11
C LEU A 236 18.62 -4.67 -25.36
N ASN A 237 17.39 -4.66 -25.89
CA ASN A 237 17.08 -3.91 -27.12
C ASN A 237 16.88 -2.42 -26.88
N TYR A 238 16.27 -2.02 -25.75
CA TYR A 238 15.77 -0.66 -25.54
C TYR A 238 16.36 0.07 -24.33
N GLY A 239 16.89 -0.66 -23.33
CA GLY A 239 17.54 -0.09 -22.14
C GLY A 239 16.64 0.72 -21.19
N ASP A 240 15.32 0.61 -21.32
CA ASP A 240 14.35 1.47 -20.61
C ASP A 240 13.34 0.67 -19.74
N SER A 241 13.63 -0.60 -19.44
CA SER A 241 12.70 -1.46 -18.70
C SER A 241 12.77 -1.30 -17.18
N ASN A 242 13.50 -0.29 -16.69
CA ASN A 242 13.78 -0.08 -15.26
C ASN A 242 14.60 -1.22 -14.62
N MET A 243 15.01 -2.26 -15.37
CA MET A 243 15.67 -3.45 -14.82
C MET A 243 17.06 -3.13 -14.27
N GLU A 244 17.89 -2.38 -15.01
CA GLU A 244 19.22 -1.93 -14.52
C GLU A 244 19.10 -1.07 -13.25
N ARG A 245 18.10 -0.17 -13.19
CA ARG A 245 17.87 0.69 -12.02
C ARG A 245 17.45 -0.12 -10.79
N VAL A 246 16.61 -1.14 -10.96
CA VAL A 246 16.24 -2.04 -9.86
C VAL A 246 17.44 -2.90 -9.45
N PHE A 247 18.22 -3.42 -10.40
CA PHE A 247 19.45 -4.15 -10.11
C PHE A 247 20.43 -3.31 -9.27
N ALA A 248 20.69 -2.07 -9.67
CA ALA A 248 21.58 -1.16 -8.95
C ALA A 248 21.09 -0.86 -7.52
N ARG A 249 19.76 -0.82 -7.32
CA ARG A 249 19.18 -0.70 -5.98
C ARG A 249 19.43 -1.97 -5.15
N CYS A 250 19.13 -3.14 -5.72
CA CYS A 250 19.25 -4.44 -5.05
C CYS A 250 20.68 -4.81 -4.67
N THR A 251 21.67 -4.34 -5.42
CA THR A 251 23.09 -4.62 -5.17
C THR A 251 23.80 -3.49 -4.40
N LYS A 252 23.10 -2.40 -4.09
CA LYS A 252 23.68 -1.24 -3.41
C LYS A 252 24.23 -1.65 -2.04
N GLY A 253 25.54 -1.52 -1.87
CA GLY A 253 26.23 -1.81 -0.61
C GLY A 253 26.60 -3.28 -0.41
N ILE A 254 26.38 -4.15 -1.40
CA ILE A 254 26.96 -5.50 -1.42
C ILE A 254 28.38 -5.38 -1.95
N SER A 255 29.38 -5.50 -1.08
CA SER A 255 30.80 -5.45 -1.45
C SER A 255 31.32 -6.82 -1.92
N ASP A 256 32.45 -6.81 -2.62
CA ASP A 256 33.12 -8.02 -3.15
C ASP A 256 33.51 -9.04 -2.05
N SER A 257 33.62 -8.58 -0.80
CA SER A 257 33.90 -9.40 0.38
C SER A 257 32.68 -10.15 0.93
N VAL A 258 31.47 -9.86 0.45
CA VAL A 258 30.24 -10.53 0.89
C VAL A 258 30.19 -11.92 0.26
N PRO A 259 30.07 -13.00 1.06
CA PRO A 259 29.92 -14.35 0.52
C PRO A 259 28.69 -14.49 -0.38
N GLU A 260 28.80 -15.26 -1.47
CA GLU A 260 27.73 -15.43 -2.47
C GLU A 260 26.36 -15.78 -1.85
N TYR A 261 26.32 -16.69 -0.87
CA TYR A 261 25.08 -17.08 -0.21
C TYR A 261 24.39 -15.89 0.48
N LYS A 262 25.17 -14.96 1.03
CA LYS A 262 24.68 -13.78 1.73
C LYS A 262 24.26 -12.69 0.74
N ALA A 263 25.01 -12.52 -0.36
CA ALA A 263 24.62 -11.63 -1.45
C ALA A 263 23.27 -12.04 -2.05
N ARG A 264 23.08 -13.35 -2.32
CA ARG A 264 21.80 -13.89 -2.80
C ARG A 264 20.64 -13.61 -1.83
N GLU A 265 20.86 -13.79 -0.53
CA GLU A 265 19.86 -13.49 0.50
C GLU A 265 19.47 -11.99 0.50
N LEU A 266 20.46 -11.10 0.44
CA LEU A 266 20.24 -9.64 0.44
C LEU A 266 19.50 -9.17 -0.82
N ILE A 267 19.88 -9.69 -2.00
CA ILE A 267 19.19 -9.39 -3.26
C ILE A 267 17.74 -9.87 -3.22
N ALA A 268 17.50 -11.10 -2.74
CA ALA A 268 16.16 -11.64 -2.62
C ALA A 268 15.29 -10.82 -1.64
N GLN A 269 15.86 -10.38 -0.52
CA GLN A 269 15.17 -9.52 0.46
C GLN A 269 14.75 -8.18 -0.15
N GLU A 270 15.64 -7.50 -0.89
CA GLU A 270 15.32 -6.20 -1.49
C GLU A 270 14.27 -6.30 -2.61
N ILE A 271 14.33 -7.35 -3.43
CA ILE A 271 13.32 -7.65 -4.44
C ILE A 271 11.97 -7.95 -3.78
N HIS A 272 11.97 -8.76 -2.73
CA HIS A 272 10.75 -9.06 -1.97
C HIS A 272 10.16 -7.81 -1.33
N TRP A 273 10.98 -6.95 -0.73
CA TRP A 273 10.53 -5.67 -0.16
C TRP A 273 9.88 -4.76 -1.21
N THR A 274 10.45 -4.70 -2.41
CA THR A 274 9.92 -3.91 -3.53
C THR A 274 8.64 -4.53 -4.12
N SER A 275 8.46 -5.85 -4.04
CA SER A 275 7.22 -6.55 -4.41
C SER A 275 6.11 -6.35 -3.38
N LEU A 276 6.44 -6.49 -2.09
CA LEU A 276 5.55 -6.22 -0.96
C LEU A 276 5.14 -4.75 -0.83
N SER A 277 5.79 -3.85 -1.58
CA SER A 277 5.33 -2.47 -1.69
C SER A 277 4.10 -2.32 -2.59
N SER A 278 3.43 -3.41 -2.97
CA SER A 278 2.16 -3.33 -3.69
C SER A 278 1.17 -2.50 -2.88
N GLY A 279 0.82 -1.36 -3.48
CA GLY A 279 0.00 -0.33 -2.89
C GLY A 279 -1.47 -0.70 -2.82
N THR A 280 -1.78 -1.89 -2.29
CA THR A 280 -3.12 -2.47 -2.21
C THR A 280 -4.02 -1.73 -1.23
N TYR A 281 -5.33 -1.94 -1.37
CA TYR A 281 -6.30 -1.43 -0.41
C TYR A 281 -6.09 -2.03 0.98
N ALA A 282 -5.63 -3.29 1.08
CA ALA A 282 -5.31 -3.92 2.37
C ALA A 282 -4.22 -3.15 3.13
N ARG A 283 -3.19 -2.68 2.42
CA ARG A 283 -2.15 -1.84 3.03
C ARG A 283 -2.70 -0.46 3.42
N TYR A 284 -3.53 0.14 2.56
CA TYR A 284 -4.18 1.41 2.84
C TYR A 284 -5.07 1.35 4.09
N ALA A 285 -5.99 0.40 4.15
CA ALA A 285 -6.92 0.17 5.26
C ALA A 285 -6.16 -0.08 6.57
N ARG A 286 -5.13 -0.94 6.56
CA ARG A 286 -4.30 -1.21 7.75
C ARG A 286 -3.59 0.04 8.27
N LYS A 287 -3.00 0.86 7.39
CA LYS A 287 -2.33 2.11 7.79
C LYS A 287 -3.36 3.13 8.31
N LYS A 288 -4.53 3.22 7.67
CA LYS A 288 -5.64 4.10 8.07
C LYS A 288 -6.17 3.79 9.46
N LEU A 289 -6.48 2.51 9.74
CA LEU A 289 -6.91 2.07 11.07
C LEU A 289 -5.86 2.39 12.13
N LYS A 290 -4.59 2.07 11.88
CA LYS A 290 -3.49 2.34 12.82
C LYS A 290 -3.34 3.83 13.14
N VAL A 291 -3.41 4.69 12.12
CA VAL A 291 -3.37 6.15 12.31
C VAL A 291 -4.57 6.61 13.13
N ALA A 292 -5.77 6.15 12.80
CA ALA A 292 -6.99 6.53 13.50
C ALA A 292 -6.96 6.13 14.99
N GLU A 293 -6.47 4.93 15.30
CA GLU A 293 -6.27 4.47 16.69
C GLU A 293 -5.22 5.32 17.42
N LEU A 294 -4.09 5.59 16.75
CA LEU A 294 -2.96 6.32 17.33
C LEU A 294 -3.34 7.77 17.72
N ILE A 295 -4.10 8.46 16.88
CA ILE A 295 -4.56 9.83 17.17
C ILE A 295 -5.81 9.87 18.05
N GLY A 296 -6.38 8.72 18.42
CA GLY A 296 -7.59 8.61 19.24
C GLY A 296 -8.88 8.93 18.50
N LEU A 297 -8.88 8.84 17.17
CA LEU A 297 -10.07 9.01 16.34
C LEU A 297 -11.07 7.86 16.49
N ILE A 298 -10.55 6.65 16.69
CA ILE A 298 -11.31 5.45 17.00
C ILE A 298 -10.73 4.77 18.25
N PRO A 299 -11.52 3.97 18.99
CA PRO A 299 -11.00 3.19 20.10
C PRO A 299 -9.87 2.26 19.61
N LYS A 300 -8.84 2.08 20.44
CA LYS A 300 -7.86 1.02 20.21
C LYS A 300 -8.60 -0.32 20.26
N ASP A 301 -8.44 -1.13 19.23
CA ASP A 301 -8.93 -2.50 19.28
C ASP A 301 -8.25 -3.22 20.44
N LYS A 302 -9.05 -3.82 21.33
CA LYS A 302 -8.57 -4.84 22.27
C LYS A 302 -8.35 -6.15 21.49
N ILE A 303 -7.45 -6.16 20.52
CA ILE A 303 -7.07 -7.37 19.80
C ILE A 303 -5.56 -7.55 19.95
N GLY A 304 -5.20 -8.73 20.45
CA GLY A 304 -3.95 -9.03 21.14
C GLY A 304 -2.67 -8.75 20.35
N ALA A 305 -1.65 -8.37 21.11
CA ALA A 305 -0.30 -8.81 20.81
C ALA A 305 -0.32 -10.34 20.62
N VAL A 306 -0.08 -10.79 19.39
CA VAL A 306 0.40 -12.14 19.07
C VAL A 306 1.51 -11.98 18.05
#